data_AF-A0AAW8RV06-F1
#
_entry.id   AF-A0AAW8RV06-F1
#
_cell.length_a   1.000
_cell.length_b   1.000
_cell.length_c   1.000
_cell.angle_alpha   90.00
_cell.angle_beta   90.00
_cell.angle_gamma   90.00
#
_symmetry.space_group_name_H-M   'P 1'
#
loop_
_entity.id
_entity.type
_entity.pdbx_description
1 polymer ?
#
loop_
_entity_poly.entity_id
_entity_poly.type
_entity_poly.pdbx_seq_one_letter_code
_entity_poly.pdbx_strand_id
1 'polypeptide(L)'
;REKIVLLCQEWVDANLSEEQLFNKKRGWWKFKKERAVRKYSHSHEWAEDLLSYLNEQSYEEQPYIISTKKELTERLKIPKRSLDKVLKQLREENKIHFRVRAGRNGGIMLASIHGLMRSVIRLKKESRGAYFAAISEAFGKEYTFIQTALKRLIDPNKIGVQTDLFMIDTG
;
A
#
# COMPACT_ATOMS: atom_id res chain seq x y z
N ARG A 1 -1.94 21.91 53.58
CA ARG A 1 -2.88 22.87 52.98
C ARG A 1 -3.12 24.01 53.94
N GLU A 2 -3.53 23.72 55.17
CA GLU A 2 -3.69 24.71 56.27
C GLU A 2 -2.50 25.67 56.46
N LYS A 3 -1.25 25.17 56.52
CA LYS A 3 -0.06 26.05 56.62
C LYS A 3 0.11 27.03 55.44
N ILE A 4 -0.31 26.62 54.24
CA ILE A 4 -0.25 27.47 53.04
C ILE A 4 -1.35 28.53 53.10
N VAL A 5 -2.55 28.15 53.54
CA VAL A 5 -3.66 29.09 53.77
C VAL A 5 -3.26 30.17 54.77
N LEU A 6 -2.67 29.78 55.90
CA LEU A 6 -2.24 30.70 56.95
C LEU A 6 -1.17 31.69 56.46
N LEU A 7 -0.17 31.20 55.73
CA LEU A 7 0.86 32.07 55.13
C LEU A 7 0.26 33.04 54.10
N CYS A 8 -0.66 32.58 53.25
CA CYS A 8 -1.32 33.46 52.29
C CYS A 8 -2.25 34.48 52.97
N GLN A 9 -2.88 34.14 54.08
CA GLN A 9 -3.71 35.07 54.84
C GLN A 9 -2.90 36.18 55.50
N GLU A 10 -1.71 35.86 55.99
CA GLU A 10 -0.83 36.81 56.67
C GLU A 10 -0.13 37.77 55.69
N TRP A 11 0.24 37.31 54.50
CA TRP A 11 1.08 38.07 53.56
C TRP A 11 0.38 38.56 52.29
N VAL A 12 -0.84 38.09 52.00
CA VAL A 12 -1.56 38.43 50.76
C VAL A 12 -2.90 39.10 51.07
N ASP A 13 -3.82 38.40 51.74
CA ASP A 13 -5.13 38.95 52.13
C ASP A 13 -5.73 38.12 53.29
N ALA A 14 -6.09 38.78 54.40
CA ALA A 14 -6.64 38.13 55.58
C ALA A 14 -7.95 37.36 55.32
N ASN A 15 -8.71 37.72 54.28
CA ASN A 15 -9.99 37.09 53.95
C ASN A 15 -9.88 35.91 52.97
N LEU A 16 -8.67 35.49 52.62
CA LEU A 16 -8.47 34.44 51.61
C LEU A 16 -8.92 33.07 52.13
N SER A 17 -9.79 32.39 51.37
CA SER A 17 -10.33 31.08 51.77
C SER A 17 -9.63 29.91 51.06
N GLU A 18 -9.69 28.72 51.66
CA GLU A 18 -9.10 27.50 51.08
C GLU A 18 -9.66 27.21 49.66
N GLU A 19 -10.90 27.59 49.40
CA GLU A 19 -11.57 27.38 48.11
C GLU A 19 -10.98 28.22 46.99
N GLN A 20 -10.39 29.37 47.32
CA GLN A 20 -9.72 30.25 46.37
C GLN A 20 -8.29 29.76 46.07
N LEU A 21 -7.64 29.16 47.06
CA LEU A 21 -6.25 28.70 46.95
C LEU A 21 -6.12 27.33 46.28
N PHE A 22 -7.10 26.44 46.47
CA PHE A 22 -7.02 25.07 45.96
C PHE A 22 -8.20 24.74 45.04
N ASN A 23 -7.88 24.27 43.84
CA ASN A 23 -8.91 23.81 42.91
C ASN A 23 -9.66 22.59 43.49
N LYS A 24 -10.98 22.72 43.68
CA LYS A 24 -11.85 21.66 44.22
C LYS A 24 -11.91 20.41 43.33
N LYS A 25 -11.56 20.51 42.04
CA LYS A 25 -11.57 19.38 41.11
C LYS A 25 -10.42 18.41 41.41
N ARG A 26 -10.71 17.41 42.25
CA ARG A 26 -9.82 16.28 42.52
C ARG A 26 -9.80 15.35 41.31
N GLY A 27 -8.78 15.43 40.48
CA GLY A 27 -8.48 14.40 39.50
C GLY A 27 -7.86 14.90 38.20
N TRP A 28 -7.09 14.01 37.57
CA TRP A 28 -6.62 14.21 36.21
C TRP A 28 -7.80 14.12 35.24
N TRP A 29 -8.15 15.24 34.63
CA TRP A 29 -9.18 15.29 33.59
C TRP A 29 -8.56 15.09 32.21
N LYS A 30 -8.74 13.91 31.61
CA LYS A 30 -8.25 13.64 30.25
C LYS A 30 -9.21 14.26 29.22
N PHE A 31 -8.84 15.42 28.70
CA PHE A 31 -9.55 16.01 27.57
C PHE A 31 -9.50 15.08 26.35
N LYS A 32 -10.67 14.82 25.78
CA LYS A 32 -10.81 13.98 24.59
C LYS A 32 -10.34 14.77 23.38
N LYS A 33 -9.31 14.27 22.67
CA LYS A 33 -8.90 14.83 21.36
C LYS A 33 -10.09 14.91 20.41
N GLU A 34 -10.17 15.93 19.57
CA GLU A 34 -11.18 16.01 18.52
C GLU A 34 -11.12 14.81 17.56
N ARG A 35 -12.25 14.43 16.95
CA ARG A 35 -12.33 13.24 16.07
C ARG A 35 -11.36 13.33 14.90
N ALA A 36 -11.18 14.53 14.34
CA ALA A 36 -10.31 14.80 13.19
C ALA A 36 -8.83 14.57 13.50
N VAL A 37 -8.38 14.85 14.74
CA VAL A 37 -6.96 14.77 15.14
C VAL A 37 -6.59 13.39 15.69
N ARG A 38 -7.56 12.48 15.85
CA ARG A 38 -7.29 11.11 16.35
C ARG A 38 -6.62 10.27 15.26
N LYS A 39 -5.31 10.09 15.38
CA LYS A 39 -4.54 9.11 14.59
C LYS A 39 -4.71 7.71 15.17
N TYR A 40 -4.81 6.72 14.28
CA TYR A 40 -4.85 5.31 14.65
C TYR A 40 -3.44 4.73 14.49
N SER A 41 -2.82 4.27 15.59
CA SER A 41 -1.42 3.82 15.60
C SER A 41 -1.19 2.58 14.73
N HIS A 42 -2.05 1.56 14.86
CA HIS A 42 -1.83 0.24 14.23
C HIS A 42 -2.36 0.11 12.79
N SER A 43 -2.82 1.19 12.17
CA SER A 43 -3.44 1.11 10.83
C SER A 43 -2.43 0.69 9.77
N HIS A 44 -1.19 1.14 9.92
CA HIS A 44 -0.12 0.86 8.98
C HIS A 44 0.37 -0.59 9.09
N GLU A 45 0.58 -1.08 10.32
CA GLU A 45 0.97 -2.47 10.61
C GLU A 45 -0.04 -3.45 9.98
N TRP A 46 -1.33 -3.24 10.22
CA TRP A 46 -2.37 -4.10 9.64
C TRP A 46 -2.51 -3.99 8.13
N ALA A 47 -2.17 -2.83 7.56
CA ALA A 47 -2.14 -2.65 6.12
C ALA A 47 -0.99 -3.46 5.49
N GLU A 48 0.18 -3.45 6.14
CA GLU A 48 1.33 -4.25 5.75
C GLU A 48 1.05 -5.75 5.90
N ASP A 49 0.51 -6.18 7.04
CA ASP A 49 0.14 -7.57 7.30
C ASP A 49 -0.82 -8.11 6.22
N LEU A 50 -1.85 -7.32 5.87
CA LEU A 50 -2.81 -7.71 4.84
C LEU A 50 -2.14 -7.80 3.46
N LEU A 51 -1.26 -6.87 3.10
CA LEU A 51 -0.55 -6.90 1.81
C LEU A 51 0.40 -8.10 1.72
N SER A 52 1.14 -8.38 2.78
CA SER A 52 2.02 -9.55 2.88
C SER A 52 1.22 -10.84 2.72
N TYR A 53 0.10 -10.97 3.44
CA TYR A 53 -0.81 -12.11 3.29
C TYR A 53 -1.36 -12.24 1.86
N LEU A 54 -1.77 -11.15 1.22
CA LEU A 54 -2.24 -11.19 -0.16
C LEU A 54 -1.13 -11.66 -1.12
N ASN A 55 0.11 -11.22 -0.91
CA ASN A 55 1.23 -11.59 -1.76
C ASN A 55 1.67 -13.06 -1.57
N GLU A 56 1.58 -13.59 -0.34
CA GLU A 56 1.86 -14.99 -0.03
C GLU A 56 0.82 -15.94 -0.61
N GLN A 57 -0.45 -15.56 -0.54
CA GLN A 57 -1.57 -16.38 -0.97
C GLN A 57 -1.92 -16.18 -2.45
N SER A 58 -1.44 -15.11 -3.10
CA SER A 58 -1.58 -14.92 -4.53
C SER A 58 -0.63 -15.86 -5.27
N TYR A 59 -1.17 -16.87 -5.93
CA TYR A 59 -0.43 -17.71 -6.85
C TYR A 59 -0.42 -17.09 -8.24
N GLU A 60 0.54 -17.48 -9.07
CA GLU A 60 0.74 -16.88 -10.40
C GLU A 60 -0.47 -17.06 -11.33
N GLU A 61 -1.19 -18.17 -11.19
CA GLU A 61 -2.40 -18.49 -11.99
C GLU A 61 -3.69 -17.93 -11.39
N GLN A 62 -3.73 -17.72 -10.07
CA GLN A 62 -4.87 -17.17 -9.34
C GLN A 62 -4.41 -15.97 -8.52
N PRO A 63 -4.40 -14.76 -9.12
CA PRO A 63 -3.86 -13.56 -8.48
C PRO A 63 -4.85 -12.93 -7.48
N TYR A 64 -6.01 -13.55 -7.26
CA TYR A 64 -7.03 -13.11 -6.33
C TYR A 64 -7.41 -14.24 -5.37
N ILE A 65 -7.85 -13.86 -4.17
CA ILE A 65 -8.27 -14.77 -3.12
C ILE A 65 -9.76 -14.56 -2.87
N ILE A 66 -10.48 -15.66 -2.71
CA ILE A 66 -11.87 -15.67 -2.26
C ILE A 66 -11.88 -16.14 -0.82
N SER A 67 -12.34 -15.29 0.09
CA SER A 67 -12.42 -15.60 1.52
C SER A 67 -13.60 -14.88 2.16
N THR A 68 -13.78 -15.01 3.46
CA THR A 68 -14.75 -14.23 4.24
C THR A 68 -14.05 -13.21 5.14
N LYS A 69 -14.73 -12.12 5.50
CA LYS A 69 -14.17 -11.16 6.47
C LYS A 69 -13.87 -11.81 7.83
N LYS A 70 -14.60 -12.87 8.18
CA LYS A 70 -14.38 -13.63 9.42
C LYS A 70 -13.06 -14.39 9.36
N GLU A 71 -12.82 -15.14 8.29
CA GLU A 71 -11.54 -15.84 8.06
C GLU A 71 -10.35 -14.88 8.05
N LEU A 72 -10.46 -13.73 7.37
CA LEU A 72 -9.40 -12.73 7.35
C LEU A 72 -9.10 -12.16 8.75
N THR A 73 -10.15 -11.93 9.55
CA THR A 73 -10.01 -11.47 10.94
C THR A 73 -9.30 -12.53 11.79
N GLU A 74 -9.64 -13.80 11.63
CA GLU A 74 -9.04 -14.91 12.37
C GLU A 74 -7.58 -15.15 11.98
N ARG A 75 -7.29 -15.15 10.67
CA ARG A 75 -5.92 -15.36 10.15
C ARG A 75 -4.97 -14.22 10.53
N LEU A 76 -5.39 -12.97 10.31
CA LEU A 76 -4.53 -11.80 10.54
C LEU A 76 -4.59 -11.28 11.98
N LYS A 77 -5.51 -11.82 12.80
CA LYS A 77 -5.78 -11.35 14.17
C LYS A 77 -6.14 -9.85 14.22
N ILE A 78 -6.73 -9.32 13.15
CA ILE A 78 -7.15 -7.90 13.03
C ILE A 78 -8.63 -7.78 13.44
N PRO A 79 -9.01 -6.83 14.31
CA PRO A 79 -10.41 -6.60 14.63
C PRO A 79 -11.25 -6.25 13.39
N LYS A 80 -12.46 -6.79 13.26
CA LYS A 80 -13.35 -6.58 12.09
C LYS A 80 -13.50 -5.11 11.67
N ARG A 81 -13.71 -4.21 12.63
CA ARG A 81 -13.85 -2.75 12.37
C ARG A 81 -12.56 -2.11 11.85
N SER A 82 -11.42 -2.64 12.27
CA SER A 82 -10.11 -2.21 11.80
C SER A 82 -9.84 -2.72 10.39
N LEU A 83 -10.16 -3.98 10.13
CA LEU A 83 -10.06 -4.56 8.79
C LEU A 83 -10.87 -3.75 7.76
N ASP A 84 -12.11 -3.36 8.09
CA ASP A 84 -12.92 -2.53 7.19
C ASP A 84 -12.28 -1.17 6.87
N LYS A 85 -11.60 -0.56 7.85
CA LYS A 85 -10.87 0.70 7.65
C LYS A 85 -9.62 0.51 6.80
N VAL A 86 -8.83 -0.52 7.10
CA VAL A 86 -7.62 -0.87 6.36
C VAL A 86 -7.97 -1.19 4.90
N LEU A 87 -9.04 -1.95 4.66
CA LEU A 87 -9.53 -2.23 3.30
C LEU A 87 -9.92 -0.95 2.56
N LYS A 88 -10.62 -0.02 3.23
CA LYS A 88 -11.00 1.25 2.63
C LYS A 88 -9.77 2.12 2.33
N GLN A 89 -8.84 2.21 3.28
CA GLN A 89 -7.58 2.96 3.15
C GLN A 89 -6.75 2.41 1.99
N LEU A 90 -6.49 1.10 1.94
CA LEU A 90 -5.68 0.48 0.88
C LEU A 90 -6.33 0.59 -0.50
N ARG A 91 -7.67 0.66 -0.56
CA ARG A 91 -8.39 0.94 -1.81
C ARG A 91 -8.22 2.39 -2.25
N GLU A 92 -8.28 3.35 -1.32
CA GLU A 92 -8.02 4.77 -1.60
C GLU A 92 -6.57 4.99 -2.05
N GLU A 93 -5.63 4.23 -1.49
CA GLU A 93 -4.21 4.22 -1.89
C GLU A 93 -3.93 3.44 -3.19
N ASN A 94 -4.94 2.86 -3.84
CA ASN A 94 -4.80 2.00 -5.03
C ASN A 94 -3.79 0.85 -4.85
N LYS A 95 -3.73 0.21 -3.67
CA LYS A 95 -2.86 -0.95 -3.44
C LYS A 95 -3.57 -2.28 -3.60
N ILE A 96 -4.87 -2.29 -3.32
CA ILE A 96 -5.72 -3.48 -3.40
C ILE A 96 -6.97 -3.21 -4.23
N HIS A 97 -7.49 -4.27 -4.84
CA HIS A 97 -8.82 -4.29 -5.42
C HIS A 97 -9.66 -5.36 -4.72
N PHE A 98 -10.92 -5.05 -4.41
CA PHE A 98 -11.81 -6.03 -3.79
C PHE A 98 -13.26 -5.88 -4.22
N ARG A 99 -13.97 -7.01 -4.23
CA ARG A 99 -15.41 -7.10 -4.46
C ARG A 99 -16.05 -7.86 -3.32
N VAL A 100 -17.15 -7.33 -2.79
CA VAL A 100 -17.93 -7.97 -1.72
C VAL A 100 -19.23 -8.51 -2.30
N ARG A 101 -19.55 -9.77 -2.00
CA ARG A 101 -20.85 -10.39 -2.28
C ARG A 101 -21.67 -10.45 -0.99
N ALA A 102 -22.86 -9.89 -1.00
CA ALA A 102 -23.79 -9.97 0.14
C ALA A 102 -24.53 -11.32 0.18
N GLY A 103 -25.05 -11.71 1.35
CA GLY A 103 -25.84 -12.92 1.56
C GLY A 103 -25.20 -13.95 2.49
N ARG A 104 -25.90 -15.07 2.73
CA ARG A 104 -25.51 -16.13 3.67
C ARG A 104 -24.20 -16.84 3.30
N ASN A 105 -23.95 -16.99 1.99
CA ASN A 105 -22.69 -17.46 1.41
C ASN A 105 -21.92 -16.32 0.72
N GLY A 106 -22.11 -15.10 1.24
CA GLY A 106 -21.39 -13.92 0.79
C GLY A 106 -19.92 -14.01 1.16
N GLY A 107 -19.06 -13.49 0.30
CA GLY A 107 -17.61 -13.53 0.45
C GLY A 107 -16.98 -12.23 -0.02
N ILE A 108 -15.69 -12.11 0.23
CA ILE A 108 -14.84 -11.04 -0.28
C ILE A 108 -13.83 -11.65 -1.24
N MET A 109 -13.80 -11.13 -2.46
CA MET A 109 -12.75 -11.38 -3.43
C MET A 109 -11.75 -10.24 -3.32
N LEU A 110 -10.48 -10.57 -3.05
CA LEU A 110 -9.41 -9.61 -2.79
C LEU A 110 -8.20 -9.93 -3.66
N ALA A 111 -7.58 -8.90 -4.22
CA ALA A 111 -6.32 -9.02 -4.96
C ALA A 111 -5.42 -7.82 -4.66
N SER A 112 -4.11 -8.06 -4.58
CA SER A 112 -3.13 -6.97 -4.63
C SER A 112 -2.91 -6.54 -6.09
N ILE A 113 -2.78 -5.25 -6.34
CA ILE A 113 -2.50 -4.77 -7.72
C ILE A 113 -1.15 -5.32 -8.21
N HIS A 114 -0.19 -5.46 -7.30
CA HIS A 114 1.10 -6.08 -7.61
C HIS A 114 0.96 -7.54 -8.05
N GLY A 115 0.14 -8.33 -7.36
CA GLY A 115 -0.15 -9.72 -7.74
C GLY A 115 -0.85 -9.83 -9.10
N LEU A 116 -1.85 -8.98 -9.35
CA LEU A 116 -2.52 -8.88 -10.66
C LEU A 116 -1.54 -8.52 -11.78
N MET A 117 -0.68 -7.53 -11.56
CA MET A 117 0.29 -7.11 -12.59
C MET A 117 1.32 -8.20 -12.86
N ARG A 118 1.78 -8.89 -11.80
CA ARG A 118 2.72 -10.01 -11.91
C ARG A 118 2.16 -11.14 -12.78
N SER A 119 0.90 -11.53 -12.57
CA SER A 119 0.28 -12.59 -13.38
C SER A 119 0.14 -12.19 -14.85
N VAL A 120 -0.28 -10.95 -15.13
CA VAL A 120 -0.40 -10.43 -16.51
C VAL A 120 0.95 -10.42 -17.23
N ILE A 121 2.02 -9.95 -16.56
CA ILE A 121 3.38 -9.93 -17.13
C ILE A 121 3.84 -11.35 -17.47
N ARG A 122 3.58 -12.32 -16.59
CA ARG A 122 3.98 -13.71 -16.78
C ARG A 122 3.23 -14.35 -17.95
N LEU A 123 1.91 -14.22 -18.01
CA LEU A 123 1.11 -14.73 -19.13
C LEU A 123 1.63 -14.20 -20.47
N LYS A 124 1.97 -12.90 -20.54
CA LYS A 124 2.57 -12.30 -21.73
C LYS A 124 3.96 -12.85 -22.05
N LYS A 125 4.76 -13.20 -21.04
CA LYS A 125 6.08 -13.82 -21.21
C LYS A 125 5.96 -15.25 -21.73
N GLU A 126 5.05 -16.03 -21.18
CA GLU A 126 4.76 -17.41 -21.60
C GLU A 126 4.20 -17.45 -23.02
N SER A 127 3.22 -16.59 -23.33
CA SER A 127 2.63 -16.50 -24.67
C SER A 127 3.68 -16.09 -25.72
N ARG A 128 4.57 -15.14 -25.37
CA ARG A 128 5.70 -14.78 -26.22
C ARG A 128 6.66 -15.96 -26.42
N GLY A 129 7.00 -16.68 -25.36
CA GLY A 129 7.88 -17.85 -25.42
C GLY A 129 7.31 -18.95 -26.32
N ALA A 130 6.03 -19.29 -26.14
CA ALA A 130 5.32 -20.28 -26.94
C ALA A 130 5.27 -19.87 -28.42
N TYR A 131 5.00 -18.59 -28.71
CA TYR A 131 5.01 -18.07 -30.06
C TYR A 131 6.40 -18.20 -30.73
N PHE A 132 7.46 -17.84 -30.02
CA PHE A 132 8.83 -18.01 -30.53
C PHE A 132 9.22 -19.48 -30.72
N ALA A 133 8.79 -20.37 -29.82
CA ALA A 133 9.01 -21.81 -29.96
C ALA A 133 8.33 -22.37 -31.22
N ALA A 134 7.07 -21.97 -31.47
CA ALA A 134 6.32 -22.39 -32.67
C ALA A 134 6.99 -21.91 -33.97
N ILE A 135 7.54 -20.70 -33.99
CA ILE A 135 8.30 -20.20 -35.14
C ILE A 135 9.62 -20.99 -35.30
N SER A 136 10.34 -21.20 -34.21
CA SER A 136 11.60 -21.97 -34.22
C SER A 136 11.40 -23.37 -34.79
N GLU A 137 10.32 -24.06 -34.39
CA GLU A 137 9.91 -25.37 -34.92
C GLU A 137 9.56 -25.28 -36.41
N ALA A 138 8.70 -24.34 -36.81
CA ALA A 138 8.26 -24.18 -38.20
C ALA A 138 9.41 -23.88 -39.18
N PHE A 139 10.43 -23.14 -38.74
CA PHE A 139 11.58 -22.79 -39.56
C PHE A 139 12.80 -23.70 -39.38
N GLY A 140 12.74 -24.67 -38.44
CA GLY A 140 13.87 -25.55 -38.11
C GLY A 140 15.13 -24.79 -37.70
N LYS A 141 14.99 -23.59 -37.12
CA LYS A 141 16.10 -22.72 -36.70
C LYS A 141 16.12 -22.55 -35.20
N GLU A 142 17.31 -22.36 -34.65
CA GLU A 142 17.51 -22.08 -33.24
C GLU A 142 16.73 -20.86 -32.75
N TYR A 143 16.21 -20.93 -31.54
CA TYR A 143 15.44 -19.87 -30.87
C TYR A 143 16.17 -18.51 -30.84
N THR A 144 17.51 -18.53 -30.76
CA THR A 144 18.37 -17.34 -30.73
C THR A 144 18.39 -16.56 -32.04
N PHE A 145 18.09 -17.22 -33.17
CA PHE A 145 18.09 -16.60 -34.49
C PHE A 145 17.06 -15.47 -34.58
N ILE A 146 15.83 -15.73 -34.13
CA ILE A 146 14.71 -14.77 -34.22
C ILE A 146 14.98 -13.55 -33.32
N GLN A 147 15.52 -13.78 -32.11
CA GLN A 147 15.88 -12.68 -31.20
C GLN A 147 16.97 -11.78 -31.78
N THR A 148 17.98 -12.37 -32.41
CA THR A 148 19.07 -11.62 -33.04
C THR A 148 18.58 -10.83 -34.24
N ALA A 149 17.70 -11.41 -35.06
CA ALA A 149 17.08 -10.73 -36.19
C ALA A 149 16.21 -9.53 -35.73
N LEU A 150 15.39 -9.71 -34.69
CA LEU A 150 14.58 -8.64 -34.12
C LEU A 150 15.43 -7.53 -33.49
N LYS A 151 16.50 -7.87 -32.78
CA LYS A 151 17.44 -6.87 -32.22
C LYS A 151 18.05 -6.00 -33.33
N ARG A 152 18.50 -6.61 -34.43
CA ARG A 152 19.03 -5.88 -35.61
C ARG A 152 18.01 -4.94 -36.27
N LEU A 153 16.72 -5.23 -36.15
CA LEU A 153 15.64 -4.38 -36.70
C LEU A 153 15.25 -3.23 -35.76
N ILE A 154 15.31 -3.46 -34.44
CA ILE A 154 14.98 -2.46 -33.42
C ILE A 154 16.14 -1.48 -33.23
N ASP A 155 17.38 -1.97 -33.29
CA ASP A 155 18.54 -1.09 -33.32
C ASP A 155 18.44 -0.24 -34.58
N PRO A 156 18.25 1.09 -34.48
CA PRO A 156 18.24 1.94 -35.65
C PRO A 156 19.58 1.71 -36.34
N ASN A 157 19.52 1.30 -37.61
CA ASN A 157 20.68 1.15 -38.46
C ASN A 157 21.39 2.51 -38.44
N LYS A 158 22.43 2.65 -37.59
CA LYS A 158 23.26 3.84 -37.48
C LYS A 158 24.08 3.92 -38.75
N ILE A 159 23.43 4.26 -39.86
CA ILE A 159 24.09 4.86 -41.00
C ILE A 159 24.34 6.32 -40.59
N GLY A 160 25.22 6.48 -39.58
CA GLY A 160 25.84 7.76 -39.29
C GLY A 160 26.89 7.96 -40.36
N VAL A 161 26.47 8.39 -41.55
CA VAL A 161 27.41 9.09 -42.43
C VAL A 161 27.64 10.43 -41.73
N GLN A 162 28.71 10.49 -40.94
CA GLN A 162 29.27 11.74 -40.49
C GLN A 162 29.72 12.47 -41.75
N THR A 163 28.89 13.37 -42.27
CA THR A 163 29.36 14.37 -43.22
C THR A 163 30.25 15.33 -42.43
N ASP A 164 31.53 15.40 -42.81
CA ASP A 164 32.44 16.39 -42.24
C ASP A 164 31.88 17.78 -42.49
N LEU A 165 31.58 18.48 -41.39
CA LEU A 165 30.98 19.82 -41.34
C LEU A 165 31.84 20.89 -42.05
N PHE A 166 33.07 20.53 -42.43
CA PHE A 166 34.09 21.43 -42.97
C PHE A 166 34.30 21.35 -44.50
N MET A 167 33.47 20.59 -45.23
CA MET A 167 33.50 20.56 -46.70
C MET A 167 32.57 21.60 -47.35
N ILE A 168 32.03 22.56 -46.58
CA ILE A 168 31.34 23.72 -47.14
C ILE A 168 32.31 24.90 -47.04
N ASP A 169 33.04 25.08 -48.13
CA ASP A 169 33.85 26.27 -48.38
C ASP A 169 32.94 27.51 -48.30
N THR A 170 33.17 28.32 -47.26
CA THR A 170 32.51 29.62 -47.06
C THR A 170 33.56 30.72 -47.01
N GLY A 171 34.39 30.82 -48.05
CA GLY A 171 35.19 32.03 -48.32
C GLY A 171 36.54 31.75 -48.94
#